data_AF-A0A1G9ZQ20-F1
#
_entry.id   AF-A0A1G9ZQ20-F1
#
_cell.length_a   1.000
_cell.length_b   1.000
_cell.length_c   1.000
_cell.angle_alpha   90.00
_cell.angle_beta   90.00
_cell.angle_gamma   90.00
#
_symmetry.space_group_name_H-M   'P 1'
#
loop_
_entity.id
_entity.type
_entity.pdbx_description
1 polymer ?
#
loop_
_entity_poly.entity_id
_entity_poly.type
_entity_poly.pdbx_seq_one_letter_code
_entity_poly.pdbx_strand_id
1 'polypeptide(L)' 'MANTSFLVDLVCAQRERIKILLALLIASALFLGFSALYIRPGDETYPILVIDIVLVVVLFVSFSVLYWYCTKRAMEE' A
#
# COMPACT_ATOMS: atom_id res chain seq x y z
N MET A 1 5.66 -6.67 24.93
CA MET A 1 5.92 -7.37 23.65
C MET A 1 5.07 -8.63 23.56
N ALA A 2 3.75 -8.49 23.42
CA ALA A 2 2.81 -9.62 23.22
C ALA A 2 1.69 -9.20 22.23
N ASN A 3 1.28 -7.93 22.31
CA ASN A 3 0.23 -7.37 21.45
C ASN A 3 0.64 -7.26 19.96
N THR A 4 1.93 -7.03 19.66
CA THR A 4 2.40 -6.94 18.26
C THR A 4 2.29 -8.27 17.54
N SER A 5 2.61 -9.38 18.20
CA SER A 5 2.47 -10.72 17.62
C SER A 5 1.00 -11.06 17.36
N PHE A 6 0.11 -10.72 18.30
CA PHE A 6 -1.34 -10.92 18.14
C PHE A 6 -1.94 -10.08 16.99
N LEU A 7 -1.55 -8.81 16.88
CA LEU A 7 -1.98 -7.95 15.77
C LEU A 7 -1.50 -8.47 14.41
N VAL A 8 -0.24 -8.90 14.33
CA VAL A 8 0.31 -9.47 13.09
C VAL A 8 -0.39 -10.78 12.74
N ASP A 9 -0.70 -11.61 13.74
CA ASP A 9 -1.49 -12.85 13.55
C ASP A 9 -2.88 -12.55 12.98
N LEU A 10 -3.58 -11.58 13.58
CA LEU A 10 -4.92 -11.17 13.15
C LEU A 10 -4.91 -10.60 11.72
N VAL A 11 -3.89 -9.81 11.38
CA VAL A 11 -3.75 -9.25 10.03
C VAL A 11 -3.38 -10.34 9.02
N CYS A 12 -2.56 -11.33 9.39
CA CYS A 12 -2.28 -12.48 8.54
C CYS A 12 -3.52 -13.37 8.33
N ALA A 13 -4.42 -13.49 9.30
CA ALA A 13 -5.72 -14.14 9.11
C ALA A 13 -6.61 -13.39 8.10
N GLN A 14 -6.41 -12.07 7.97
CA GLN A 14 -7.11 -11.21 6.99
C GLN A 14 -6.38 -11.07 5.65
N ARG A 15 -5.38 -11.92 5.35
CA ARG A 15 -4.54 -11.86 4.15
C ARG A 15 -5.29 -11.72 2.83
N GLU A 16 -6.47 -12.32 2.68
CA GLU A 16 -7.28 -12.13 1.46
C GLU A 16 -7.72 -10.68 1.25
N ARG A 17 -8.02 -9.93 2.32
CA ARG A 17 -8.37 -8.51 2.23
C ARG A 17 -7.16 -7.64 1.87
N ILE A 18 -5.95 -8.05 2.26
CA ILE A 18 -4.71 -7.37 1.86
C ILE A 18 -4.52 -7.45 0.35
N LYS A 19 -4.89 -8.56 -0.30
CA LYS A 19 -4.86 -8.67 -1.77
C LYS A 19 -5.76 -7.65 -2.44
N ILE A 20 -6.97 -7.43 -1.89
CA ILE A 20 -7.92 -6.44 -2.40
C ILE A 20 -7.37 -5.02 -2.21
N LEU A 21 -6.75 -4.73 -1.06
CA LEU A 21 -6.11 -3.44 -0.80
C LEU A 21 -4.92 -3.19 -1.74
N LEU A 22 -4.11 -4.20 -2.04
CA LEU A 22 -3.03 -4.10 -3.02
C LEU A 22 -3.58 -3.84 -4.43
N ALA A 23 -4.65 -4.52 -4.84
CA ALA A 23 -5.30 -4.26 -6.12
C ALA A 23 -5.86 -2.83 -6.21
N LEU A 24 -6.46 -2.33 -5.13
CA LEU A 24 -6.91 -0.95 -5.03
C LEU A 24 -5.74 0.03 -5.15
N LEU A 25 -4.64 -0.20 -4.44
CA LEU A 25 -3.44 0.65 -4.50
C LEU A 25 -2.83 0.69 -5.91
N ILE A 26 -2.85 -0.44 -6.63
CA ILE A 26 -2.40 -0.50 -8.03
C ILE A 26 -3.32 0.36 -8.92
N ALA A 27 -4.64 0.25 -8.76
CA ALA A 27 -5.59 1.07 -9.50
C ALA A 27 -5.41 2.57 -9.20
N SER A 28 -5.23 2.93 -7.92
CA SER A 28 -4.94 4.30 -7.49
C SER A 28 -3.62 4.82 -8.08
N ALA A 29 -2.56 4.00 -8.07
CA ALA A 29 -1.26 4.34 -8.64
C ALA A 29 -1.34 4.59 -10.15
N LEU A 30 -2.13 3.79 -10.88
CA LEU A 30 -2.40 4.00 -12.30
C LEU A 30 -3.12 5.33 -12.53
N PHE A 31 -4.17 5.61 -11.76
CA PHE A 31 -4.94 6.86 -11.88
C PHE A 31 -4.07 8.09 -11.58
N LEU A 32 -3.20 7.99 -10.57
CA LEU A 32 -2.19 9.00 -10.26
C LEU A 32 -1.17 9.19 -11.37
N GLY A 33 -0.68 8.08 -11.94
CA GLY A 33 0.23 8.12 -13.09
C GLY A 33 -0.40 8.84 -14.28
N PHE A 34 -1.68 8.60 -14.55
CA PHE A 34 -2.43 9.36 -15.54
C PHE A 34 -2.56 10.84 -15.16
N SER A 35 -2.91 11.15 -13.91
CA SER A 35 -3.03 12.53 -13.43
C SER A 35 -1.72 13.32 -13.55
N ALA A 36 -0.58 12.67 -13.28
CA ALA A 36 0.74 13.26 -13.40
C ALA A 36 1.11 13.69 -14.83
N LEU A 37 0.47 13.13 -15.87
CA LEU A 37 0.67 13.56 -17.26
C LEU A 37 0.02 14.92 -17.55
N TYR A 38 -0.99 15.32 -16.77
CA TYR A 38 -1.76 16.55 -17.00
C TYR A 38 -1.31 17.70 -16.09
N ILE A 39 -0.83 17.40 -14.88
CA ILE A 39 -0.44 18.40 -13.88
C ILE A 39 0.98 18.89 -14.18
N ARG A 40 1.14 20.22 -14.29
CA ARG A 40 2.44 20.86 -14.52
C ARG A 40 3.06 21.38 -13.22
N PRO A 41 4.40 21.39 -13.10
CA PRO A 41 5.07 22.06 -12.00
C PRO A 41 4.75 23.56 -12.02
N GLY A 42 4.16 24.06 -10.93
CA GLY A 42 3.68 25.44 -10.81
C GLY A 42 2.15 25.58 -10.69
N ASP A 43 1.40 24.48 -10.87
CA ASP A 43 -0.03 24.42 -10.57
C ASP A 43 -0.26 24.31 -9.04
N GLU A 44 -1.34 24.91 -8.53
CA GLU A 44 -1.76 24.79 -7.13
C GLU A 44 -1.99 23.31 -6.71
N THR A 45 -2.30 22.46 -7.69
CA THR A 45 -2.50 21.01 -7.48
C THR A 45 -1.23 20.18 -7.50
N TYR A 46 -0.08 20.73 -7.93
CA TYR A 46 1.20 20.02 -7.93
C TYR A 46 1.63 19.46 -6.56
N PRO A 47 1.56 20.20 -5.44
CA PRO A 47 1.92 19.64 -4.13
C PRO A 47 0.99 18.51 -3.70
N ILE A 48 -0.30 18.57 -4.06
CA ILE A 48 -1.28 17.52 -3.74
C ILE A 48 -0.89 16.22 -4.46
N LEU A 49 -0.54 16.31 -5.74
CA LEU A 49 -0.06 15.17 -6.52
C LEU A 49 1.18 14.51 -5.87
N VAL A 50 2.15 15.32 -5.44
CA VAL A 50 3.38 14.79 -4.81
C VAL A 50 3.06 14.05 -3.52
N ILE A 51 2.19 14.61 -2.67
CA ILE A 51 1.78 13.97 -1.41
C ILE A 51 1.07 12.64 -1.69
N ASP A 52 0.18 12.61 -2.67
CA ASP A 52 -0.58 11.40 -3.00
C ASP A 52 0.30 10.30 -3.59
N ILE A 53 1.28 10.66 -4.44
CA ILE A 53 2.32 9.73 -4.91
C ILE A 53 3.08 9.12 -3.73
N VAL A 54 3.57 9.95 -2.80
CA VAL A 54 4.31 9.47 -1.63
C VAL A 54 3.42 8.56 -0.78
N LEU A 55 2.18 8.94 -0.54
CA LEU A 55 1.22 8.16 0.23
C LEU A 55 1.00 6.79 -0.39
N VAL A 56 0.69 6.73 -1.70
CA VAL A 56 0.46 5.48 -2.41
C VAL A 56 1.69 4.59 -2.42
N VAL A 57 2.89 5.14 -2.62
CA VAL A 57 4.14 4.37 -2.59
C VAL A 57 4.40 3.79 -1.21
N VAL A 58 4.27 4.59 -0.14
CA VAL A 58 4.49 4.14 1.24
C VAL A 58 3.49 3.04 1.62
N LEU A 59 2.21 3.23 1.29
CA LEU A 59 1.18 2.22 1.53
C LEU A 59 1.47 0.95 0.73
N PHE A 60 1.79 1.06 -0.55
CA PHE A 60 2.09 -0.10 -1.39
C PHE A 60 3.26 -0.92 -0.85
N VAL A 61 4.36 -0.28 -0.46
CA VAL A 61 5.52 -0.96 0.12
C VAL A 61 5.14 -1.62 1.45
N SER A 62 4.47 -0.91 2.35
CA SER A 62 4.08 -1.45 3.66
C SER A 62 3.15 -2.65 3.55
N PHE A 63 2.09 -2.58 2.73
CA PHE A 63 1.17 -3.70 2.52
C PHE A 63 1.83 -4.87 1.79
N SER A 64 2.75 -4.60 0.86
CA SER A 64 3.49 -5.66 0.16
C SER A 64 4.42 -6.41 1.11
N VAL A 65 5.17 -5.68 1.95
CA VAL A 65 6.03 -6.26 2.99
C VAL A 65 5.22 -7.08 3.98
N LEU A 66 4.06 -6.56 4.40
CA LEU A 66 3.21 -7.23 5.37
C LEU A 66 2.57 -8.49 4.77
N TYR A 67 2.12 -8.42 3.52
CA TYR A 67 1.68 -9.59 2.78
C TYR A 67 2.80 -10.63 2.67
N TRP A 68 4.00 -10.23 2.25
CA TRP A 68 5.17 -11.10 2.14
C TRP A 68 5.52 -11.76 3.48
N TYR A 69 5.54 -11.00 4.56
CA TYR A 69 5.82 -11.50 5.90
C TYR A 69 4.80 -12.57 6.32
N CYS A 70 3.51 -12.30 6.14
CA CYS A 70 2.45 -13.28 6.37
C CYS A 70 2.58 -14.50 5.46
N THR A 71 2.98 -14.32 4.19
CA THR A 71 3.20 -15.44 3.26
C THR A 71 4.33 -16.34 3.72
N LYS A 72 5.44 -15.78 4.21
CA LYS A 72 6.63 -16.51 4.64
C LYS A 72 6.34 -17.31 5.90
N ARG A 73 5.67 -16.69 6.88
CA ARG A 73 5.28 -17.37 8.13
C ARG A 73 4.35 -18.56 7.89
N ALA A 74 3.39 -18.43 6.97
CA ALA A 74 2.49 -19.53 6.60
C ALA A 74 3.17 -20.69 5.85
N MET A 75 4.43 -20.52 5.42
CA MET A 75 5.23 -21.58 4.79
C MET A 75 6.28 -22.17 5.74
N GLU A 76 6.51 -21.51 6.90
CA GLU A 76 7.39 -21.99 7.97
C GLU A 76 6.61 -22.87 8.99
N GLU A 77 5.28 -22.76 9.01
CA GLU A 77 4.33 -23.70 9.65
C GLU A 77 3.98 -24.87 8.73
#